data_AF-A0A212IXE1-F1
#
_entry.id   AF-A0A212IXE1-F1
#
_cell.length_a   1.000
_cell.length_b   1.000
_cell.length_c   1.000
_cell.angle_alpha   90.00
_cell.angle_beta   90.00
_cell.angle_gamma   90.00
#
_symmetry.space_group_name_H-M   'P 1'
#
loop_
_entity.id
_entity.type
_entity.pdbx_description
1 polymer ?
#
loop_
_entity_poly.entity_id
_entity_poly.type
_entity_poly.pdbx_seq_one_letter_code
_entity_poly.pdbx_strand_id
1 'polypeptide(L)'
;MKELSIKEIVIKLVGSIDPIGETITDTARLEALKDLCDLVNDLVAEINSVVICNRHSYESSRKIAADYAYKFLTDNLHDIVNDLKR
;
A
#
# COMPACT_ATOMS: atom_id res chain seq x y z
N MET A 1 -13.52 -9.54 22.55
CA MET A 1 -12.81 -9.92 21.30
C MET A 1 -11.89 -8.77 20.94
N LYS A 2 -10.63 -9.03 20.58
CA LYS A 2 -9.72 -7.97 20.12
C LYS A 2 -10.09 -7.62 18.68
N GLU A 3 -10.41 -6.36 18.39
CA GLU A 3 -10.58 -5.92 17.01
C GLU A 3 -9.26 -6.07 16.27
N LEU A 4 -9.29 -6.76 15.13
CA LEU A 4 -8.14 -6.87 14.25
C LEU A 4 -8.03 -5.59 13.43
N SER A 5 -6.82 -5.03 13.35
CA SER A 5 -6.51 -3.98 12.40
C SER A 5 -6.66 -4.48 10.96
N ILE A 6 -6.95 -3.58 10.02
CA ILE A 6 -7.04 -3.91 8.58
C ILE A 6 -5.76 -4.62 8.12
N LYS A 7 -4.59 -4.15 8.58
CA LYS A 7 -3.30 -4.78 8.29
C LYS A 7 -3.24 -6.23 8.74
N GLU A 8 -3.65 -6.53 9.98
CA GLU A 8 -3.64 -7.90 10.50
C GLU A 8 -4.59 -8.82 9.72
N ILE A 9 -5.72 -8.31 9.24
CA ILE A 9 -6.66 -9.07 8.41
C ILE A 9 -6.00 -9.40 7.06
N VAL A 10 -5.46 -8.40 6.38
CA VAL A 10 -4.79 -8.60 5.07
C VAL A 10 -3.64 -9.60 5.18
N ILE A 11 -2.75 -9.44 6.17
CA ILE A 11 -1.61 -10.36 6.34
C ILE A 11 -2.08 -11.79 6.66
N LYS A 12 -3.16 -11.96 7.41
CA LYS A 12 -3.74 -13.30 7.66
C LYS A 12 -4.35 -13.92 6.41
N LEU A 13 -4.87 -13.12 5.48
CA LEU A 13 -5.45 -13.60 4.22
C LEU A 13 -4.37 -13.98 3.21
N VAL A 14 -3.34 -13.16 3.08
CA VAL A 14 -2.26 -13.34 2.09
C VAL A 14 -1.25 -14.41 2.55
N GLY A 15 -0.96 -14.48 3.85
CA GLY A 15 0.02 -15.41 4.42
C GLY A 15 1.37 -14.76 4.73
N SER A 16 2.33 -15.59 5.12
CA SER A 16 3.69 -15.13 5.45
C SER A 16 4.47 -14.81 4.18
N ILE A 17 5.15 -13.66 4.16
CA ILE A 17 5.89 -13.17 2.99
C ILE A 17 7.42 -13.31 3.14
N ASP A 18 7.92 -13.43 4.36
CA ASP A 18 9.36 -13.49 4.63
C ASP A 18 9.92 -14.87 4.30
N PRO A 19 10.98 -15.02 3.49
CA PRO A 19 11.60 -16.32 3.24
C PRO A 19 12.28 -16.89 4.49
N ILE A 20 12.34 -18.22 4.59
CA ILE A 20 13.03 -18.96 5.67
C ILE A 20 14.16 -19.86 5.18
N GLY A 21 14.46 -19.89 3.89
CA GLY A 21 15.53 -20.70 3.31
C GLY A 21 15.15 -22.15 3.04
N GLU A 22 13.84 -22.44 2.95
CA GLU A 22 13.31 -23.76 2.58
C GLU A 22 12.56 -23.63 1.26
N THR A 23 13.07 -24.25 0.20
CA THR A 23 12.66 -24.00 -1.19
C THR A 23 11.15 -24.08 -1.42
N ILE A 24 10.48 -25.08 -0.84
CA ILE A 24 9.05 -25.29 -1.07
C ILE A 24 8.24 -24.22 -0.35
N THR A 25 8.55 -23.97 0.93
CA THR A 25 7.90 -22.92 1.71
C THR A 25 8.16 -21.54 1.11
N ASP A 26 9.39 -21.24 0.70
CA ASP A 26 9.77 -19.94 0.14
C ASP A 26 9.09 -19.69 -1.21
N THR A 27 8.80 -20.73 -1.98
CA THR A 27 7.99 -20.60 -3.20
C THR A 27 6.58 -20.09 -2.86
N ALA A 28 5.93 -20.68 -1.85
CA ALA A 28 4.60 -20.22 -1.42
C ALA A 28 4.63 -18.81 -0.82
N ARG A 29 5.68 -18.46 -0.06
CA ARG A 29 5.84 -17.12 0.51
C ARG A 29 6.15 -16.05 -0.54
N LEU A 30 6.83 -16.41 -1.62
CA LEU A 30 7.04 -15.53 -2.76
C LEU A 30 5.72 -15.22 -3.48
N GLU A 31 4.85 -16.21 -3.68
CA GLU A 31 3.52 -15.95 -4.24
C GLU A 31 2.69 -15.06 -3.30
N ALA A 32 2.72 -15.31 -1.99
CA ALA A 32 2.08 -14.43 -1.01
C ALA A 32 2.65 -12.98 -1.07
N LEU A 33 3.97 -12.82 -1.24
CA LEU A 33 4.58 -11.50 -1.40
C LEU A 33 4.07 -10.80 -2.67
N LYS A 34 3.96 -11.51 -3.80
CA LYS A 34 3.41 -10.96 -5.04
C LYS A 34 1.97 -10.49 -4.86
N ASP A 35 1.12 -11.33 -4.26
CA ASP A 35 -0.28 -10.97 -4.00
C ASP A 35 -0.39 -9.71 -3.13
N LEU A 36 0.47 -9.58 -2.10
CA LEU A 36 0.52 -8.38 -1.27
C LEU A 36 0.99 -7.16 -2.06
N CYS A 37 1.99 -7.31 -2.93
CA CYS A 37 2.49 -6.25 -3.78
C CYS A 37 1.42 -5.77 -4.78
N ASP A 38 0.67 -6.69 -5.38
CA ASP A 38 -0.42 -6.38 -6.31
C ASP A 38 -1.54 -5.61 -5.59
N LEU A 39 -1.95 -6.06 -4.40
CA LEU A 39 -2.91 -5.33 -3.57
C LEU A 39 -2.44 -3.91 -3.22
N VAL A 40 -1.18 -3.76 -2.82
CA VAL A 40 -0.62 -2.43 -2.51
C VAL A 40 -0.61 -1.55 -3.75
N ASN A 41 -0.27 -2.09 -4.92
CA ASN A 41 -0.29 -1.35 -6.17
C ASN A 41 -1.69 -0.85 -6.53
N ASP A 42 -2.72 -1.70 -6.38
CA ASP A 42 -4.11 -1.32 -6.62
C ASP A 42 -4.59 -0.24 -5.65
N LEU A 43 -4.27 -0.38 -4.35
CA LEU A 43 -4.60 0.63 -3.34
C LEU A 43 -3.92 1.98 -3.61
N VAL A 44 -2.65 1.96 -4.03
CA VAL A 44 -1.93 3.18 -4.44
C VAL A 44 -2.58 3.81 -5.66
N ALA A 45 -3.03 3.01 -6.63
CA ALA A 45 -3.75 3.50 -7.81
C ALA A 45 -5.09 4.15 -7.43
N GLU A 46 -5.84 3.57 -6.49
CA GLU A 46 -7.08 4.17 -5.96
C GLU A 46 -6.80 5.52 -5.29
N ILE A 47 -5.76 5.62 -4.45
CA ILE A 47 -5.35 6.88 -3.81
C ILE A 47 -4.97 7.92 -4.87
N ASN A 48 -4.21 7.52 -5.89
CA ASN A 48 -3.83 8.41 -6.99
C ASN A 48 -5.05 8.91 -7.78
N SER A 49 -6.08 8.07 -7.94
CA SER A 49 -7.33 8.47 -8.60
C SER A 49 -8.03 9.62 -7.85
N VAL A 50 -7.97 9.63 -6.52
CA VAL A 50 -8.52 10.72 -5.69
C VAL A 50 -7.82 12.04 -6.03
N VAL A 51 -6.50 12.03 -6.19
CA VAL A 51 -5.72 13.21 -6.60
C VAL A 51 -6.17 13.68 -7.98
N ILE A 52 -6.17 12.79 -8.98
CA ILE A 52 -6.46 13.13 -10.38
C ILE A 52 -7.87 13.70 -10.53
N CYS A 53 -8.87 13.08 -9.89
CA CYS A 53 -10.27 13.47 -10.01
C CYS A 53 -10.61 14.77 -9.27
N ASN A 54 -9.84 15.14 -8.25
CA ASN A 54 -10.22 16.24 -7.34
C ASN A 54 -9.23 17.43 -7.32
N ARG A 55 -8.04 17.32 -7.94
CA ARG A 55 -7.00 18.38 -7.96
C ARG A 55 -7.47 19.76 -8.43
N HIS A 56 -8.49 19.80 -9.30
CA HIS A 56 -9.03 21.04 -9.87
C HIS A 56 -10.45 21.36 -9.36
N SER A 57 -10.91 20.66 -8.33
CA SER A 57 -12.21 20.93 -7.75
C SER A 57 -12.23 22.28 -7.03
N TYR A 58 -13.31 23.03 -7.23
CA TYR A 58 -13.57 24.28 -6.50
C TYR A 58 -14.09 24.03 -5.07
N GLU A 59 -14.51 22.81 -4.76
CA GLU A 59 -14.99 22.42 -3.43
C GLU A 59 -13.80 22.20 -2.49
N SER A 60 -13.78 22.94 -1.38
CA SER A 60 -12.67 22.91 -0.42
C SER A 60 -12.42 21.52 0.17
N SER A 61 -13.48 20.77 0.47
CA SER A 61 -13.38 19.40 1.01
C SER A 61 -12.69 18.44 0.06
N ARG A 62 -13.01 18.51 -1.23
CA ARG A 62 -12.38 17.68 -2.27
C ARG A 62 -10.91 18.05 -2.48
N LYS A 63 -10.59 19.34 -2.41
CA LYS A 63 -9.22 19.81 -2.52
C LYS A 63 -8.36 19.33 -1.36
N ILE A 64 -8.87 19.40 -0.12
CA ILE A 64 -8.18 18.86 1.06
C ILE A 64 -7.90 17.36 0.89
N ALA A 65 -8.87 16.59 0.39
CA ALA A 65 -8.67 15.16 0.14
C ALA A 65 -7.59 14.91 -0.93
N ALA A 66 -7.59 15.67 -2.03
CA ALA A 66 -6.59 15.59 -3.09
C ALA A 66 -5.18 15.95 -2.57
N ASP A 67 -5.07 17.03 -1.79
CA ASP A 67 -3.79 17.51 -1.24
C ASP A 67 -3.21 16.50 -0.24
N TYR A 68 -4.05 15.90 0.60
CA TYR A 68 -3.63 14.84 1.52
C TYR A 68 -3.13 13.61 0.78
N ALA A 69 -3.89 13.13 -0.21
CA ALA A 69 -3.51 11.98 -1.02
C ALA A 69 -2.22 12.25 -1.81
N TYR A 70 -2.08 13.43 -2.39
CA TYR A 70 -0.86 13.85 -3.08
C TYR A 70 0.35 13.79 -2.15
N LYS A 71 0.26 14.40 -0.97
CA LYS A 71 1.33 14.40 0.02
C LYS A 71 1.74 13.00 0.46
N PHE A 72 0.76 12.11 0.69
CA PHE A 72 1.05 10.72 1.04
C PHE A 72 1.87 10.01 -0.05
N LEU A 73 1.52 10.21 -1.33
CA LEU A 73 2.19 9.59 -2.46
C LEU A 73 3.58 10.18 -2.73
N THR A 74 3.77 11.50 -2.57
CA THR A 74 5.03 12.17 -2.92
C THR A 74 6.04 12.26 -1.79
N ASP A 75 5.60 12.32 -0.55
CA ASP A 75 6.49 12.53 0.59
C ASP A 75 6.70 11.18 1.30
N ASN A 76 5.63 10.58 1.80
CA ASN A 76 5.75 9.38 2.63
C ASN A 76 6.21 8.16 1.83
N LEU A 77 5.58 7.85 0.70
CA LEU A 77 5.99 6.69 -0.12
C LEU A 77 7.37 6.92 -0.73
N HIS A 78 7.70 8.16 -1.10
CA HIS A 78 9.00 8.49 -1.66
C HIS A 78 10.14 8.27 -0.66
N ASP A 79 9.94 8.67 0.60
CA ASP A 79 10.92 8.47 1.67
C ASP A 79 11.18 6.97 1.93
N ILE A 80 10.11 6.16 1.98
CA ILE A 80 10.23 4.69 2.12
C ILE A 80 11.10 4.11 1.00
N VAL A 81 10.88 4.53 -0.25
CA VAL A 81 11.65 4.05 -1.40
C VAL A 81 13.09 4.57 -1.39
N ASN A 82 13.32 5.78 -0.91
CA ASN A 82 14.67 6.35 -0.82
C ASN A 82 15.52 5.70 0.28
N ASP A 83 14.91 5.27 1.39
CA ASP A 83 15.61 4.53 2.42
C ASP A 83 16.14 3.17 1.92
N LEU A 84 15.53 2.57 0.89
CA LEU A 84 16.06 1.36 0.23
C LEU A 84 17.34 1.60 -0.59
N LYS A 85 17.68 2.86 -0.88
CA LYS A 85 18.85 3.24 -1.68
C LYS A 85 20.06 3.65 -0.83
N ARG A 86 19.90 3.69 0.49
CA ARG A 86 20.95 3.99 1.46
C ARG A 86 21.67 2.70 1.88
#